data_AF-A0A432FH58-F1
#
_entry.id   AF-A0A432FH58-F1
#
_cell.length_a   1.000
_cell.length_b   1.000
_cell.length_c   1.000
_cell.angle_alpha   90.00
_cell.angle_beta   90.00
_cell.angle_gamma   90.00
#
_symmetry.space_group_name_H-M   'P 1'
#
loop_
_entity.id
_entity.type
_entity.pdbx_description
1 polymer ?
#
loop_
_entity_poly.entity_id
_entity_poly.type
_entity_poly.pdbx_seq_one_letter_code
_entity_poly.pdbx_strand_id
1 'polypeptide(L)' 'MFDKFTDKARQIILKAKDIASEYGHNYLGSEHLLLALL' A
#
# COMPACT_ATOMS: atom_id res chain seq x y z
N MET A 1 -8.75 4.45 11.52
CA MET A 1 -9.26 3.96 10.20
C MET A 1 -8.73 2.57 9.87
N PHE A 2 -7.52 2.18 10.28
CA PHE A 2 -6.98 0.84 10.04
C PHE A 2 -7.05 -0.12 11.24
N ASP A 3 -7.87 0.20 12.23
CA ASP A 3 -7.92 -0.50 13.53
C ASP A 3 -8.46 -1.93 13.42
N LYS A 4 -9.05 -2.29 12.27
CA LYS A 4 -9.51 -3.65 11.94
C LYS A 4 -8.45 -4.50 11.22
N PHE A 5 -7.31 -3.93 10.87
CA PHE A 5 -6.24 -4.63 10.17
C PHE A 5 -5.13 -5.06 11.13
N THR A 6 -4.54 -6.22 10.87
CA THR A 6 -3.29 -6.63 11.53
C THR A 6 -2.20 -5.60 11.26
N ASP A 7 -1.21 -5.52 12.15
CA ASP A 7 -0.06 -4.63 11.95
C ASP A 7 0.62 -4.88 10.60
N LYS A 8 0.75 -6.16 10.18
CA LYS A 8 1.29 -6.52 8.88
C LYS A 8 0.48 -5.92 7.73
N ALA A 9 -0.85 -6.03 7.76
CA ALA A 9 -1.70 -5.45 6.72
C ALA A 9 -1.62 -3.91 6.69
N ARG A 10 -1.48 -3.25 7.86
CA ARG A 10 -1.23 -1.81 7.94
C ARG A 10 0.08 -1.42 7.25
N GLN A 11 1.16 -2.16 7.50
CA GLN A 11 2.45 -1.91 6.87
C GLN A 11 2.41 -2.09 5.34
N ILE A 12 1.68 -3.09 4.85
CA ILE A 12 1.53 -3.31 3.40
C ILE A 12 0.81 -2.15 2.73
N ILE A 13 -0.24 -1.60 3.34
CA ILE A 13 -0.97 -0.45 2.79
C ILE A 13 -0.07 0.79 2.73
N LEU A 14 0.76 1.00 3.76
CA LEU A 14 1.75 2.09 3.75
C LEU A 14 2.79 1.90 2.64
N LYS A 15 3.38 0.70 2.55
CA LYS A 15 4.32 0.36 1.47
C LYS A 15 3.71 0.56 0.08
N ALA A 16 2.46 0.15 -0.12
CA ALA A 16 1.75 0.34 -1.39
C ALA A 16 1.57 1.83 -1.73
N LYS A 17 1.32 2.68 -0.74
CA LYS A 17 1.23 4.14 -0.93
C LYS A 17 2.58 4.74 -1.31
N ASP A 18 3.66 4.30 -0.69
CA ASP A 18 5.01 4.76 -1.02
C ASP A 18 5.37 4.39 -2.45
N ILE A 19 5.06 3.16 -2.87
CA ILE A 19 5.22 2.70 -4.27
C ILE A 19 4.41 3.61 -5.21
N ALA A 20 3.11 3.83 -4.95
CA ALA A 20 2.31 4.71 -5.81
C ALA A 20 2.93 6.11 -5.95
N SER A 21 3.49 6.66 -4.86
CA SER A 21 4.17 7.96 -4.88
C SER A 21 5.48 7.91 -5.67
N GLU A 22 6.27 6.85 -5.54
CA GLU A 22 7.55 6.67 -6.25
C GLU A 22 7.36 6.61 -7.76
N TYR A 23 6.28 5.95 -8.21
CA TYR A 23 5.90 5.87 -9.61
C TYR A 23 5.09 7.08 -10.11
N GLY A 24 4.85 8.08 -9.26
CA GLY A 24 4.13 9.32 -9.63
C GLY A 24 2.63 9.14 -9.85
N HIS A 25 2.03 8.08 -9.31
CA HIS A 25 0.60 7.83 -9.41
C HIS A 25 -0.19 8.59 -8.34
N ASN A 26 -1.22 9.31 -8.76
CA ASN A 26 -2.11 10.07 -7.85
C ASN A 26 -3.19 9.20 -7.18
N TYR A 27 -3.17 7.89 -7.40
CA TYR A 27 -4.14 6.96 -6.83
C TYR A 27 -3.47 5.64 -6.42
N LEU A 28 -4.04 4.98 -5.42
CA LEU A 28 -3.61 3.67 -4.96
C LEU A 28 -4.31 2.57 -5.79
N GLY A 29 -3.70 2.16 -6.90
CA GLY A 29 -4.12 0.99 -7.69
C GLY A 29 -3.80 -0.36 -7.04
N SER A 30 -4.45 -1.43 -7.51
CA SER A 30 -4.21 -2.80 -7.04
C SER A 30 -2.81 -3.31 -7.36
N GLU A 31 -2.18 -2.83 -8.45
CA GLU A 31 -0.77 -3.12 -8.74
C GLU A 31 0.18 -2.74 -7.60
N HIS A 32 -0.06 -1.62 -6.91
CA HIS A 32 0.79 -1.21 -5.79
C HIS A 32 0.63 -2.11 -4.57
N LEU A 33 -0.60 -2.57 -4.30
CA LEU A 33 -0.87 -3.55 -3.24
C LEU A 33 -0.19 -4.88 -3.56
N LEU A 34 -0.25 -5.32 -4.82
CA LEU A 34 0.44 -6.52 -5.28
C LEU A 34 1.96 -6.39 -5.08
N LEU A 35 2.56 -5.29 -5.51
CA LEU A 35 4.00 -5.03 -5.31
C LEU A 35 4.38 -4.90 -3.83
N ALA A 36 3.49 -4.38 -2.98
CA ALA A 36 3.73 -4.30 -1.55
C ALA A 36 3.69 -5.66 -0.84
N LEU A 37 2.93 -6.62 -1.38
CA LEU A 37 2.81 -7.99 -0.89
C LEU A 37 4.00 -8.88 -1.25
N LEU A 38 4.67 -8.59 -2.38
CA LEU A 38 5.94 -9.21 -2.79
C LEU A 38 7.11 -8.72 -1.93
#